data_AF-A0A645HFK5-F1
#
_entry.id   AF-A0A645HFK5-F1
#
_cell.length_a   1.000
_cell.length_b   1.000
_cell.length_c   1.000
_cell.angle_alpha   90.00
_cell.angle_beta   90.00
_cell.angle_gamma   90.00
#
_symmetry.space_group_name_H-M   'P 1'
#
loop_
_entity.id
_entity.type
_entity.pdbx_description
1 polymer ?
#
loop_
_entity_poly.entity_id
_entity_poly.type
_entity_poly.pdbx_seq_one_letter_code
_entity_poly.pdbx_strand_id
1 'polypeptide(L)' 'MDEALETLRTILDEVSKIETTTKQAHEFRYKVFPAMEALRIPADKLEMLVDEKKWPIPTYGDLLFYV' A
#
# COMPACT_ATOMS: atom_id res chain seq x y z
N MET A 1 3.04 5.89 -9.63
CA MET A 1 2.73 4.59 -8.98
C MET A 1 4.03 3.81 -8.78
N ASP A 2 4.79 3.59 -9.85
CA ASP A 2 6.05 2.84 -9.81
C ASP A 2 7.06 3.36 -8.79
N GLU A 3 7.25 4.69 -8.73
CA GLU A 3 8.15 5.31 -7.74
C GLU A 3 7.70 5.06 -6.29
N ALA A 4 6.41 5.17 -6.00
CA ALA A 4 5.85 4.90 -4.67
C ALA A 4 5.95 3.41 -4.31
N LEU A 5 5.82 2.53 -5.30
CA LEU A 5 5.93 1.08 -5.12
C LEU A 5 7.37 0.67 -4.77
N GLU A 6 8.34 1.19 -5.52
CA GLU A 6 9.76 0.92 -5.26
C GLU A 6 10.21 1.54 -3.93
N THR A 7 9.68 2.70 -3.56
CA THR A 7 9.90 3.31 -2.24
C THR A 7 9.38 2.41 -1.13
N LEU A 8 8.13 1.91 -1.24
CA LEU A 8 7.54 1.01 -0.25
C LEU A 8 8.34 -0.29 -0.13
N ARG A 9 8.74 -0.90 -1.26
CA ARG A 9 9.57 -2.12 -1.28
C ARG A 9 10.90 -1.93 -0.55
N THR A 10 11.60 -0.85 -0.84
CA THR A 10 12.90 -0.55 -0.22
C THR A 10 12.74 -0.40 1.30
N ILE A 11 11.74 0.37 1.75
CA ILE A 11 11.47 0.56 3.17
C ILE A 11 11.09 -0.76 3.83
N LEU A 12 10.29 -1.60 3.18
CA LEU A 12 9.88 -2.91 3.73
C LEU A 12 11.09 -3.82 3.92
N ASP A 13 12.00 -3.87 2.94
CA ASP A 13 13.24 -4.65 3.02
C ASP A 13 14.16 -4.15 4.13
N GLU A 14 14.26 -2.84 4.34
CA GLU A 14 15.04 -2.25 5.44
C GLU A 14 14.44 -2.60 6.81
N VAL A 15 13.12 -2.46 6.97
CA VAL A 15 12.43 -2.70 8.24
C VAL A 15 12.36 -4.19 8.59
N SER A 16 12.30 -5.07 7.58
CA SER A 16 12.32 -6.53 7.78
C SER A 16 13.61 -7.05 8.40
N LYS A 17 14.73 -6.35 8.18
CA LYS A 17 16.07 -6.72 8.69
C LYS A 17 16.31 -6.28 10.15
N ILE A 18 15.35 -5.58 10.77
CA ILE A 18 15.48 -5.12 12.15
C ILE A 18 15.16 -6.28 13.11
N GLU A 19 16.17 -6.75 13.83
CA GLU A 19 16.02 -7.88 14.77
C GLU A 19 15.21 -7.53 16.03
N THR A 20 15.22 -6.26 16.44
CA THR A 20 14.50 -5.80 17.63
C THR A 20 13.03 -5.53 17.31
N THR A 21 12.12 -6.33 17.86
CA THR A 21 10.67 -6.22 17.62
C THR A 21 10.07 -4.84 17.93
N THR A 22 10.52 -4.18 19.00
CA THR A 22 10.01 -2.84 19.37
C THR A 22 10.44 -1.76 18.36
N LYS A 23 11.69 -1.82 17.90
CA LYS A 23 12.19 -0.92 16.85
C LYS A 23 11.50 -1.22 15.52
N GLN A 24 11.34 -2.49 15.17
CA GLN A 24 10.62 -2.90 13.97
C GLN A 24 9.19 -2.35 13.97
N ALA A 25 8.44 -2.51 15.07
CA ALA A 25 7.08 -1.98 15.18
C ALA A 25 7.02 -0.45 15.02
N HIS A 26 8.00 0.27 15.58
CA HIS A 26 8.12 1.72 15.40
C HIS A 26 8.35 2.08 13.94
N GLU A 27 9.31 1.43 13.27
CA GLU A 27 9.61 1.72 11.86
C GLU A 27 8.44 1.36 10.93
N PHE A 28 7.68 0.29 11.21
CA PHE A 28 6.44 0.02 10.49
C PHE A 28 5.44 1.17 10.61
N ARG A 29 5.23 1.69 11.83
CA ARG A 29 4.29 2.78 12.08
C ARG A 29 4.70 4.09 11.41
N TYR A 30 5.98 4.43 11.44
CA TYR A 30 6.46 5.76 11.03
C TYR A 30 7.06 5.81 9.63
N LYS A 31 7.42 4.68 9.01
CA LYS A 31 7.97 4.64 7.65
C LYS A 31 7.11 3.83 6.69
N VAL A 32 6.76 2.59 7.06
CA VAL A 32 6.01 1.70 6.16
C VAL A 32 4.59 2.22 5.93
N PHE A 33 3.88 2.62 6.99
CA PHE A 33 2.49 3.09 6.88
C PHE A 33 2.37 4.37 6.03
N PRO A 34 3.19 5.41 6.23
CA PRO A 34 3.19 6.57 5.33
C PRO A 34 3.52 6.23 3.87
N ALA A 35 4.47 5.30 3.64
CA ALA A 35 4.80 4.85 2.28
C ALA A 35 3.63 4.09 1.62
N MET A 36 2.90 3.27 2.40
CA MET A 36 1.67 2.62 1.92
C MET A 36 0.58 3.62 1.58
N GLU A 37 0.40 4.67 2.40
CA GLU A 37 -0.57 5.73 2.14
C GLU A 37 -0.21 6.52 0.87
N ALA A 38 1.07 6.81 0.66
CA ALA A 38 1.57 7.44 -0.57
C ALA A 38 1.33 6.57 -1.82
N LEU A 39 1.50 5.24 -1.71
CA LEU A 39 1.19 4.30 -2.80
C LEU A 39 -0.31 4.15 -3.07
N ARG A 40 -1.13 4.33 -2.03
CA ARG A 40 -2.59 4.24 -2.14
C ARG A 40 -3.18 5.36 -3.00
N ILE A 41 -2.68 6.59 -2.87
CA ILE A 41 -3.18 7.74 -3.65
C ILE A 41 -3.21 7.48 -5.18
N PRO A 42 -2.12 7.04 -5.84
CA PRO A 42 -2.17 6.71 -7.26
C PRO A 42 -2.97 5.44 -7.58
N ALA A 43 -3.08 4.48 -6.66
CA ALA A 43 -3.90 3.28 -6.86
C ALA A 43 -5.41 3.61 -6.87
N ASP A 44 -5.89 4.41 -5.91
CA ASP A 44 -7.29 4.86 -5.84
C ASP A 44 -7.65 5.72 -7.08
N LYS A 45 -6.70 6.51 -7.60
CA LYS A 45 -6.89 7.24 -8.87
C LYS A 45 -7.02 6.31 -10.07
N LEU A 46 -6.32 5.17 -10.07
CA LEU A 46 -6.42 4.19 -11.14
C LEU A 46 -7.74 3.42 -11.09
N GLU A 47 -8.27 3.15 -9.89
CA GLU A 47 -9.62 2.56 -9.74
C GLU A 47 -10.68 3.38 -10.50
N MET A 48 -10.58 4.72 -10.48
CA MET A 48 -11.50 5.60 -11.21
C MET A 48 -11.30 5.64 -12.74
N LEU A 49 -10.12 5.22 -13.23
CA LEU A 49 -9.74 5.34 -14.64
C LEU A 49 -9.75 4.01 -15.39
N VAL A 50 -9.56 2.90 -14.68
CA VAL A 50 -9.51 1.56 -15.25
C VAL A 50 -10.92 1.00 -15.34
N ASP A 51 -11.24 0.35 -16.47
CA ASP A 51 -12.49 -0.38 -16.65
C ASP A 51 -12.62 -1.48 -15.57
N GLU A 52 -13.77 -1.55 -14.92
CA GLU A 52 -14.12 -2.53 -13.88
C GLU A 52 -13.75 -3.96 -14.28
N LYS A 53 -13.97 -4.34 -15.55
CA LYS A 53 -13.66 -5.70 -16.05
C LYS A 53 -12.17 -6.02 -16.10
N LYS A 54 -11.32 -5.00 -16.03
CA LYS A 54 -9.85 -5.10 -16.06
C LYS A 54 -9.22 -4.80 -14.70
N TRP A 55 -10.01 -4.37 -13.72
CA TRP A 55 -9.53 -4.10 -12.37
C TRP A 55 -9.46 -5.42 -11.57
N PRO A 56 -8.27 -5.88 -11.16
CA PRO A 56 -8.09 -7.23 -10.60
C PRO A 56 -8.47 -7.35 -9.12
N ILE A 57 -8.83 -6.25 -8.47
CA ILE A 57 -9.17 -6.19 -7.05
C ILE A 57 -10.61 -5.66 -6.88
N PRO A 58 -11.34 -6.08 -5.83
CA PRO A 58 -12.69 -5.58 -5.59
C PRO A 58 -12.69 -4.06 -5.44
N THR A 59 -13.69 -3.39 -6.00
CA THR A 59 -13.84 -1.94 -5.83
C THR A 59 -14.27 -1.62 -4.39
N TYR A 60 -14.13 -0.36 -3.99
CA TYR A 60 -14.65 0.10 -2.69
C TYR A 60 -16.16 -0.13 -2.54
N GLY A 61 -16.91 -0.05 -3.65
CA GLY A 61 -18.34 -0.36 -3.69
C GLY A 61 -18.61 -1.84 -3.40
N ASP A 62 -17.82 -2.73 -3.98
CA ASP A 62 -17.95 -4.17 -3.77
C ASP A 62 -17.63 -4.54 -2.32
N LEU A 63 -16.55 -4.01 -1.77
CA LEU A 63 -16.13 -4.30 -0.39
C LEU A 63 -17.14 -3.83 0.66
N LEU A 64 -17.85 -2.73 0.40
CA LEU A 64 -18.75 -2.13 1.38
C LEU A 64 -20.22 -2.54 1.21
N PHE A 65 -20.64 -2.94 0.01
CA PHE A 65 -22.07 -3.11 -0.30
C PHE A 65 -22.42 -4.43 -1.00
N TYR A 66 -21.46 -5.21 -1.50
CA TYR A 66 -21.73 -6.54 -2.02
C TYR A 66 -21.58 -7.60 -0.91
N VAL A 67 -22.70 -8.23 -0.55
CA VAL A 67 -22.80 -9.46 0.26
C VAL A 67 -23.27 -10.59 -0.63
#